data_AF-A0A811KB22-F1
#
_entry.id   AF-A0A811KB22-F1
#
_cell.length_a   1.000
_cell.length_b   1.000
_cell.length_c   1.000
_cell.angle_alpha   90.00
_cell.angle_beta   90.00
_cell.angle_gamma   90.00
#
_symmetry.space_group_name_H-M   'P 1'
#
loop_
_entity.id
_entity.type
_entity.pdbx_description
1 polymer ?
#
loop_
_entity_poly.entity_id
_entity_poly.type
_entity_poly.pdbx_seq_one_letter_code
_entity_poly.pdbx_strand_id
1 'polypeptide(L)'
;MKSFVIFFTVAVCCSYAGELTIVNQCTDPVTVVKTVPGGAQTTQCQLAVGESCVQNYTTGVMNFRHNYGSGHTIAEFSFGNSDGNDNYDLNVIEGFDIGMQIIPEDGGHVAECATANCTDAYHSSSDNHTYGVPSGSPFTLNLCQFDNVDSSSAASAPATTLTINNQCTDPVTVVKTVTGGAQAVQCQLAVGESCSQTYTTGVMNFRHNYGSGHTIAEFSFGNSNGNSNYDLNVIEGFDIGMQIIPEDGGHVAECATADCTDAYHSSSDNHTYGVPAGNPFTLNLCQFDAVSGTTTSA
;
A
#
# COMPACT_ATOMS: atom_id res chain seq x y z
N MET A 1 11.15 7.59 -75.38
CA MET A 1 10.16 7.37 -74.32
C MET A 1 10.92 7.15 -73.02
N LYS A 2 10.83 8.09 -72.06
CA LYS A 2 11.51 7.98 -70.76
C LYS A 2 10.52 7.33 -69.78
N SER A 3 10.83 6.13 -69.30
CA SER A 3 10.03 5.42 -68.30
C SER A 3 10.15 6.12 -66.95
N PHE A 4 9.01 6.54 -66.40
CA PHE A 4 8.88 7.10 -65.06
C PHE A 4 8.52 5.94 -64.12
N VAL A 5 9.44 5.57 -63.22
CA VAL A 5 9.19 4.54 -62.20
C VAL A 5 8.69 5.26 -60.95
N ILE A 6 7.40 5.12 -60.64
CA ILE A 6 6.80 5.62 -59.41
C ILE A 6 7.03 4.55 -58.33
N PHE A 7 7.89 4.85 -57.37
CA PHE A 7 7.99 4.07 -56.14
C PHE A 7 6.80 4.41 -55.25
N PHE A 8 5.85 3.48 -55.11
CA PHE A 8 4.87 3.52 -54.04
C PHE A 8 5.56 3.09 -52.74
N THR A 9 5.93 4.06 -51.91
CA THR A 9 6.29 3.79 -50.52
C THR A 9 4.99 3.43 -49.79
N VAL A 10 4.75 2.15 -49.58
CA VAL A 10 3.69 1.68 -48.68
C VAL A 10 4.14 2.07 -47.28
N ALA A 11 3.63 3.18 -46.77
CA ALA A 11 3.74 3.52 -45.36
C ALA A 11 2.93 2.48 -44.59
N VAL A 12 3.63 1.46 -44.07
CA VAL A 12 3.06 0.57 -43.07
C VAL A 12 2.83 1.44 -41.84
N CYS A 13 1.60 1.89 -41.64
CA CYS A 13 1.19 2.45 -40.36
C CYS A 13 1.28 1.30 -39.35
N CYS A 14 2.42 1.19 -38.67
CA CYS A 14 2.50 0.42 -37.45
C CYS A 14 1.52 1.06 -36.48
N SER A 15 0.36 0.43 -36.29
CA SER A 15 -0.53 0.78 -35.19
C SER A 15 0.18 0.34 -33.91
N TYR A 16 0.72 1.30 -33.17
CA TYR A 16 1.33 1.03 -31.88
C TYR A 16 0.19 0.79 -30.88
N ALA A 17 0.04 -0.47 -30.44
CA ALA A 17 -0.85 -0.77 -29.33
C ALA A 17 -0.06 -0.59 -28.04
N GLY A 18 -0.57 0.20 -27.11
CA GLY A 18 -0.04 0.28 -25.75
C GLY A 18 -0.37 -1.02 -25.02
N GLU A 19 0.65 -1.62 -24.41
CA GLU A 19 0.48 -2.76 -23.51
C GLU A 19 0.20 -2.24 -22.09
N LEU A 20 -0.80 -2.78 -21.42
CA LEU A 20 -1.11 -2.51 -20.02
C LEU A 20 -1.02 -3.82 -19.23
N THR A 21 -0.03 -3.92 -18.35
CA THR A 21 0.06 -4.97 -17.33
C THR A 21 -0.64 -4.51 -16.08
N ILE A 22 -1.59 -5.28 -15.56
CA ILE A 22 -2.31 -4.98 -14.32
C ILE A 22 -1.92 -6.01 -13.28
N VAL A 23 -1.41 -5.57 -12.14
CA VAL A 23 -0.88 -6.44 -11.07
C VAL A 23 -1.70 -6.27 -9.81
N ASN A 24 -2.13 -7.38 -9.22
CA ASN A 24 -2.79 -7.39 -7.92
C ASN A 24 -1.76 -7.55 -6.80
N GLN A 25 -1.46 -6.48 -6.08
CA GLN A 25 -0.65 -6.50 -4.86
C GLN A 25 -1.49 -6.42 -3.59
N CYS A 26 -2.83 -6.50 -3.71
CA CYS A 26 -3.72 -6.53 -2.57
C CYS A 26 -3.56 -7.82 -1.77
N THR A 27 -3.95 -7.79 -0.50
CA THR A 27 -3.99 -8.98 0.37
C THR A 27 -5.11 -9.96 0.00
N ASP A 28 -6.05 -9.51 -0.83
CA ASP A 28 -7.21 -10.29 -1.27
C ASP A 28 -7.29 -10.35 -2.81
N PRO A 29 -7.99 -11.35 -3.37
CA PRO A 29 -8.29 -11.38 -4.80
C PRO A 29 -9.06 -10.14 -5.25
N VAL A 30 -8.72 -9.63 -6.44
CA VAL A 30 -9.33 -8.42 -7.02
C VAL A 30 -10.01 -8.72 -8.34
N THR A 31 -11.22 -8.18 -8.51
CA THR A 31 -11.84 -8.05 -9.84
C THR A 31 -11.50 -6.66 -10.38
N VAL A 32 -10.73 -6.59 -11.46
CA VAL A 32 -10.42 -5.34 -12.15
C VAL A 32 -11.55 -5.03 -13.11
N VAL A 33 -12.19 -3.87 -12.92
CA VAL A 33 -13.34 -3.44 -13.72
C VAL A 33 -12.92 -2.32 -14.65
N LYS A 34 -13.15 -2.52 -15.95
CA LYS A 34 -12.96 -1.51 -16.99
C LYS A 34 -14.27 -0.79 -17.30
N THR A 35 -14.21 0.52 -17.47
CA THR A 35 -15.30 1.35 -18.00
C THR A 35 -14.78 2.17 -19.16
N VAL A 36 -15.60 2.35 -20.21
CA VAL A 36 -15.33 3.31 -21.31
C VAL A 36 -16.40 4.40 -21.27
N PRO A 37 -16.13 5.63 -21.75
CA PRO A 37 -17.11 6.71 -21.75
C PRO A 37 -18.45 6.30 -22.38
N GLY A 38 -19.53 6.42 -21.63
CA GLY A 38 -20.88 6.03 -22.04
C GLY A 38 -21.12 4.51 -22.15
N GLY A 39 -20.13 3.68 -21.82
CA GLY A 39 -20.22 2.23 -21.82
C GLY A 39 -20.61 1.65 -20.45
N ALA A 40 -20.98 0.37 -20.46
CA ALA A 40 -21.18 -0.40 -19.24
C ALA A 40 -19.85 -0.82 -18.61
N GLN A 41 -19.86 -1.07 -17.30
CA GLN A 41 -18.74 -1.67 -16.59
C GLN A 41 -18.56 -3.14 -17.01
N THR A 42 -17.32 -3.54 -17.32
CA THR A 42 -16.97 -4.91 -17.72
C THR A 42 -15.79 -5.41 -16.91
N THR A 43 -15.83 -6.67 -16.47
CA THR A 43 -14.68 -7.34 -15.86
C THR A 43 -13.56 -7.40 -16.88
N GLN A 44 -12.44 -6.76 -16.56
CA GLN A 44 -11.22 -6.83 -17.34
C GLN A 44 -10.38 -8.04 -16.92
N CYS A 45 -10.17 -8.21 -15.62
CA CYS A 45 -9.38 -9.29 -15.05
C CYS A 45 -9.96 -9.75 -13.71
N GLN A 46 -9.74 -11.02 -13.37
CA GLN A 46 -9.90 -11.55 -12.02
C GLN A 46 -8.54 -12.07 -11.59
N LEU A 47 -7.96 -11.46 -10.57
CA LEU A 47 -6.58 -11.67 -10.17
C LEU A 47 -6.56 -12.20 -8.73
N ALA A 48 -5.95 -13.35 -8.51
CA ALA A 48 -5.56 -13.75 -7.16
C ALA A 48 -4.45 -12.83 -6.62
N VAL A 49 -4.10 -12.99 -5.35
CA VAL A 49 -3.01 -12.23 -4.72
C VAL A 49 -1.70 -12.51 -5.46
N GLY A 50 -1.01 -11.45 -5.89
CA GLY A 50 0.25 -11.52 -6.63
C GLY A 50 0.12 -11.87 -8.11
N GLU A 51 -1.09 -12.10 -8.64
CA GLU A 51 -1.29 -12.36 -10.06
C GLU A 51 -1.32 -11.07 -10.88
N SER A 52 -1.08 -11.21 -12.19
CA SER A 52 -1.20 -10.14 -13.16
C SER A 52 -1.94 -10.58 -14.43
N CYS A 53 -2.43 -9.60 -15.19
CA CYS A 53 -2.97 -9.79 -16.52
C CYS A 53 -2.42 -8.72 -17.47
N VAL A 54 -2.34 -9.04 -18.76
CA VAL A 54 -1.83 -8.14 -19.80
C VAL A 54 -2.94 -7.84 -20.80
N GLN A 55 -3.10 -6.57 -21.17
CA GLN A 55 -4.05 -6.09 -22.17
C GLN A 55 -3.37 -5.20 -23.18
N ASN A 56 -3.90 -5.18 -24.41
CA ASN A 56 -3.38 -4.33 -25.48
C ASN A 56 -4.46 -3.37 -25.96
N TYR A 57 -4.14 -2.07 -26.02
CA TYR A 57 -5.05 -1.02 -26.43
C TYR A 57 -4.44 -0.18 -27.55
N THR A 58 -5.13 -0.10 -28.69
CA THR A 58 -4.67 0.73 -29.82
C THR A 58 -5.19 2.16 -29.72
N THR A 59 -6.44 2.34 -29.27
CA THR A 59 -7.06 3.66 -29.13
C THR A 59 -8.14 3.65 -28.04
N GLY A 60 -8.48 4.83 -27.53
CA GLY A 60 -9.69 5.07 -26.76
C GLY A 60 -9.43 5.57 -25.34
N VAL A 61 -10.49 6.02 -24.68
CA VAL A 61 -10.48 6.43 -23.26
C VAL A 61 -11.09 5.32 -22.43
N MET A 62 -10.46 4.99 -21.30
CA MET A 62 -10.96 3.99 -20.37
C MET A 62 -10.45 4.20 -18.96
N ASN A 63 -11.24 3.72 -18.01
CA ASN A 63 -10.95 3.83 -16.59
C ASN A 63 -10.95 2.42 -15.99
N PHE A 64 -10.02 2.15 -15.09
CA PHE A 64 -9.91 0.92 -14.33
C PHE A 64 -10.16 1.20 -12.85
N ARG A 65 -10.91 0.32 -12.20
CA ARG A 65 -11.16 0.39 -10.76
C ARG A 65 -11.18 -1.01 -10.14
N HIS A 66 -11.01 -1.05 -8.83
CA HIS A 66 -11.11 -2.27 -8.05
C HIS A 66 -12.59 -2.58 -7.77
N ASN A 67 -13.03 -3.80 -8.11
CA ASN A 67 -14.39 -4.32 -7.92
C ASN A 67 -15.53 -3.48 -8.55
N TYR A 68 -16.71 -4.07 -8.64
CA TYR A 68 -17.88 -3.41 -9.23
C TYR A 68 -18.54 -2.46 -8.23
N GLY A 69 -18.79 -1.21 -8.64
CA GLY A 69 -19.61 -0.25 -7.88
C GLY A 69 -19.05 0.23 -6.53
N SER A 70 -18.03 -0.43 -5.98
CA SER A 70 -17.34 -0.04 -4.75
C SER A 70 -15.97 0.60 -4.98
N GLY A 71 -15.48 0.58 -6.21
CA GLY A 71 -14.20 1.17 -6.60
C GLY A 71 -14.28 2.69 -6.71
N HIS A 72 -13.63 3.39 -5.78
CA HIS A 72 -13.50 4.83 -5.64
C HIS A 72 -12.16 5.36 -6.17
N THR A 73 -11.03 4.68 -5.92
CA THR A 73 -9.76 5.02 -6.58
C THR A 73 -9.82 4.53 -8.04
N ILE A 74 -9.57 5.43 -8.98
CA ILE A 74 -9.69 5.19 -10.41
C ILE A 74 -8.35 5.45 -11.10
N ALA A 75 -7.92 4.54 -11.96
CA ALA A 75 -6.85 4.76 -12.94
C ALA A 75 -7.44 5.06 -14.31
N GLU A 76 -7.13 6.21 -14.89
CA GLU A 76 -7.65 6.66 -16.18
C GLU A 76 -6.56 6.58 -17.25
N PHE A 77 -6.93 6.15 -18.45
CA PHE A 77 -6.04 6.06 -19.60
C PHE A 77 -6.73 6.56 -20.87
N SER A 78 -5.98 7.22 -21.73
CA SER A 78 -6.36 7.53 -23.10
C SER A 78 -5.26 7.10 -24.06
N PHE A 79 -5.49 6.06 -24.86
CA PHE A 79 -4.52 5.51 -25.82
C PHE A 79 -4.73 6.06 -27.23
N GLY A 80 -3.63 6.20 -27.97
CA GLY A 80 -3.59 6.55 -29.39
C GLY A 80 -4.17 7.94 -29.68
N ASN A 81 -3.83 8.94 -28.85
CA ASN A 81 -4.36 10.29 -29.03
C ASN A 81 -3.75 10.97 -30.28
N SER A 82 -4.45 11.97 -30.81
CA SER A 82 -4.06 12.66 -32.05
C SER A 82 -2.76 13.46 -31.95
N ASP A 83 -2.32 13.78 -30.74
CA ASP A 83 -1.02 14.41 -30.46
C ASP A 83 0.14 13.41 -30.43
N GLY A 84 -0.15 12.11 -30.59
CA GLY A 84 0.84 11.03 -30.58
C GLY A 84 1.26 10.58 -29.18
N ASN A 85 0.50 10.94 -28.14
CA ASN A 85 0.74 10.50 -26.78
C ASN A 85 -0.35 9.55 -26.27
N ASP A 86 0.00 8.68 -25.34
CA ASP A 86 -0.92 8.00 -24.44
C ASP A 86 -0.94 8.75 -23.11
N ASN A 87 -2.13 9.14 -22.67
CA ASN A 87 -2.32 9.92 -21.45
C ASN A 87 -2.83 9.03 -20.32
N TYR A 88 -2.47 9.35 -19.08
CA TYR A 88 -2.88 8.62 -17.89
C TYR A 88 -2.92 9.53 -16.66
N ASP A 89 -3.76 9.14 -15.70
CA ASP A 89 -3.86 9.77 -14.39
C ASP A 89 -4.56 8.88 -13.37
N LEU A 90 -4.49 9.32 -12.10
CA LEU A 90 -5.25 8.76 -10.99
C LEU A 90 -6.32 9.75 -10.55
N ASN A 91 -7.46 9.24 -10.10
CA ASN A 91 -8.60 10.05 -9.68
C ASN A 91 -9.22 9.48 -8.41
N VAL A 92 -9.39 10.34 -7.41
CA VAL A 92 -10.01 10.04 -6.10
C VAL A 92 -11.15 11.01 -5.77
N ILE A 93 -11.70 11.70 -6.78
CA ILE A 93 -12.84 12.61 -6.62
C ILE A 93 -14.05 11.87 -6.02
N GLU A 94 -14.26 10.61 -6.42
CA GLU A 94 -15.35 9.76 -5.90
C GLU A 94 -15.01 9.13 -4.52
N GLY A 95 -13.84 9.41 -3.96
CA GLY A 95 -13.29 8.84 -2.74
C GLY A 95 -12.01 8.04 -2.99
N PHE A 96 -11.45 7.50 -1.92
CA PHE A 96 -10.27 6.62 -1.96
C PHE A 96 -10.59 5.31 -1.25
N ASP A 97 -10.12 4.19 -1.81
CA ASP A 97 -10.31 2.86 -1.24
C ASP A 97 -9.04 2.00 -1.21
N ILE A 98 -8.33 1.90 -2.33
CA ILE A 98 -7.06 1.19 -2.45
C ILE A 98 -6.00 2.11 -3.04
N GLY A 99 -4.75 1.83 -2.69
CA GLY A 99 -3.62 2.47 -3.33
C GLY A 99 -3.50 2.01 -4.79
N MET A 100 -3.13 2.92 -5.70
CA MET A 100 -2.81 2.58 -7.09
C MET A 100 -1.54 3.30 -7.53
N GLN A 101 -0.79 2.65 -8.42
CA GLN A 101 0.36 3.25 -9.10
C GLN A 101 0.30 2.95 -10.60
N ILE A 102 0.56 3.96 -11.43
CA ILE A 102 0.72 3.81 -12.88
C ILE A 102 2.18 4.08 -13.21
N ILE A 103 2.86 3.08 -13.76
CA ILE A 103 4.26 3.14 -14.18
C ILE A 103 4.30 3.10 -15.72
N PRO A 104 4.70 4.17 -16.40
CA PRO A 104 5.08 4.10 -17.81
C PRO A 104 6.49 3.49 -17.95
N GLU A 105 6.60 2.34 -18.63
CA GLU A 105 7.83 1.54 -18.69
C GLU A 105 8.93 2.18 -19.55
N ASP A 106 8.55 3.00 -20.54
CA ASP A 106 9.50 3.73 -21.40
C ASP A 106 9.93 5.08 -20.80
N GLY A 107 9.62 5.32 -19.53
CA GLY A 107 9.86 6.57 -18.83
C GLY A 107 8.67 7.52 -18.89
N GLY A 108 8.66 8.50 -17.99
CA GLY A 108 7.52 9.38 -17.75
C GLY A 108 7.37 9.66 -16.26
N HIS A 109 6.24 10.25 -15.86
CA HIS A 109 5.91 10.43 -14.46
C HIS A 109 5.25 9.16 -13.91
N VAL A 110 5.71 8.66 -12.77
CA VAL A 110 5.02 7.56 -12.08
C VAL A 110 3.90 8.20 -11.26
N ALA A 111 2.65 7.99 -11.67
CA ALA A 111 1.51 8.52 -10.92
C ALA A 111 1.20 7.59 -9.76
N GLU A 112 1.26 8.09 -8.52
CA GLU A 112 1.06 7.29 -7.32
C GLU A 112 0.01 7.88 -6.38
N CYS A 113 -0.93 7.04 -5.95
CA CYS A 113 -1.90 7.41 -4.93
C CYS A 113 -1.99 6.31 -3.88
N ALA A 114 -1.23 6.45 -2.79
CA ALA A 114 -1.24 5.50 -1.67
C ALA A 114 -2.24 5.88 -0.55
N THR A 115 -2.77 7.11 -0.54
CA THR A 115 -3.69 7.61 0.49
C THR A 115 -4.76 8.52 -0.10
N ALA A 116 -5.82 8.80 0.65
CA ALA A 116 -6.94 9.64 0.23
C ALA A 116 -6.61 11.11 -0.10
N ASN A 117 -5.42 11.60 0.27
CA ASN A 117 -4.97 12.97 0.00
C ASN A 117 -3.66 12.99 -0.83
N CYS A 118 -3.47 11.98 -1.69
CA CYS A 118 -2.25 11.83 -2.50
C CYS A 118 -2.06 13.00 -3.47
N THR A 119 -0.83 13.43 -3.77
CA THR A 119 -0.63 14.62 -4.62
C THR A 119 -0.72 14.34 -6.12
N ASP A 120 -0.70 13.08 -6.53
CA ASP A 120 -0.64 12.70 -7.96
C ASP A 120 -2.01 12.26 -8.52
N ALA A 121 -3.09 12.46 -7.76
CA ALA A 121 -4.45 12.17 -8.21
C ALA A 121 -5.34 13.42 -8.23
N TYR A 122 -6.34 13.40 -9.10
CA TYR A 122 -7.44 14.37 -9.07
C TYR A 122 -8.23 14.27 -7.76
N HIS A 123 -8.31 15.38 -7.03
CA HIS A 123 -9.19 15.56 -5.86
C HIS A 123 -10.39 16.44 -6.20
N SER A 124 -10.28 17.23 -7.26
CA SER A 124 -11.32 18.05 -7.83
C SER A 124 -11.20 18.10 -9.36
N SER A 125 -12.28 18.48 -10.05
CA SER A 125 -12.26 18.65 -11.51
C SER A 125 -11.40 19.82 -12.01
N SER A 126 -10.92 20.68 -11.11
CA SER A 126 -10.03 21.80 -11.45
C SER A 126 -8.55 21.47 -11.30
N ASP A 127 -8.22 20.32 -10.72
CA ASP A 127 -6.85 19.86 -10.61
C ASP A 127 -6.35 19.42 -12.00
N ASN A 128 -5.05 19.32 -12.20
CA ASN A 128 -4.50 18.74 -13.43
C ASN A 128 -3.37 17.80 -13.07
N HIS A 129 -3.68 16.52 -13.09
CA HIS A 129 -2.76 15.42 -12.82
C HIS A 129 -2.65 14.48 -14.02
N THR A 130 -2.99 14.94 -15.22
CA THR A 130 -2.83 14.15 -16.44
C THR A 130 -1.40 14.23 -16.95
N TYR A 131 -0.82 13.05 -17.12
CA TYR A 131 0.52 12.85 -17.66
C TYR A 131 0.42 12.19 -19.03
N GLY A 132 1.48 12.29 -19.83
CA GLY A 132 1.52 11.73 -21.17
C GLY A 132 2.89 11.15 -21.50
N VAL A 133 2.89 10.06 -22.26
CA VAL A 133 4.08 9.40 -22.84
C VAL A 133 3.81 9.10 -24.32
N PRO A 134 4.83 8.86 -25.16
CA PRO A 134 4.61 8.55 -26.58
C PRO A 134 3.65 7.37 -26.77
N SER A 135 2.77 7.45 -27.77
CA SER A 135 1.80 6.39 -28.02
C SER A 135 2.45 5.05 -28.31
N GLY A 136 1.92 4.00 -27.68
CA GLY A 136 2.46 2.64 -27.75
C GLY A 136 3.42 2.28 -26.62
N SER A 137 3.73 3.20 -25.71
CA SER A 137 4.53 2.89 -24.54
C SER A 137 3.81 1.87 -23.64
N PRO A 138 4.53 0.90 -23.05
CA PRO A 138 3.95 -0.03 -22.10
C PRO A 138 3.67 0.67 -20.76
N PHE A 139 2.65 0.19 -20.06
CA PHE A 139 2.29 0.60 -18.72
C PHE A 139 2.17 -0.58 -17.78
N THR A 140 2.51 -0.37 -16.52
CA THR A 140 2.12 -1.23 -15.40
C THR A 140 1.17 -0.47 -14.47
N LEU A 141 0.00 -1.05 -14.19
CA LEU A 141 -0.94 -0.60 -13.16
C LEU A 141 -0.87 -1.56 -11.98
N ASN A 142 -0.31 -1.08 -10.86
CA ASN A 142 -0.27 -1.83 -9.61
C ASN A 142 -1.45 -1.45 -8.72
N LEU A 143 -2.17 -2.46 -8.23
CA LEU A 143 -3.29 -2.32 -7.31
C LEU A 143 -2.83 -2.65 -5.90
N CYS A 144 -3.22 -1.84 -4.92
CA CYS A 144 -2.80 -1.93 -3.52
C CYS A 144 -1.28 -1.85 -3.31
N GLN A 145 -0.61 -1.02 -4.10
CA GLN A 145 0.80 -0.75 -3.85
C GLN A 145 0.93 0.11 -2.58
N PHE A 146 1.51 -0.47 -1.53
CA PHE A 146 1.76 0.20 -0.25
C PHE A 146 3.24 0.21 0.14
N ASP A 147 4.12 -0.30 -0.73
CA ASP A 147 5.53 -0.02 -0.61
C ASP A 147 5.79 1.30 -1.35
N ASN A 148 6.03 2.39 -0.60
CA ASN A 148 6.51 3.66 -1.14
C ASN A 148 7.73 3.37 -2.01
N VAL A 149 7.55 3.31 -3.33
CA VAL A 149 8.65 3.39 -4.27
C VAL A 149 8.88 4.87 -4.47
N ASP A 150 9.56 5.49 -3.49
CA ASP A 150 10.21 6.78 -3.70
C ASP A 150 11.22 6.58 -4.85
N SER A 151 10.78 6.93 -6.06
CA SER A 151 11.52 6.83 -7.33
C SER A 151 12.65 7.87 -7.43
N SER A 152 13.37 8.13 -6.33
CA SER A 152 14.46 9.11 -6.29
C SER A 152 15.75 8.61 -5.63
N SER A 153 16.18 7.37 -5.93
CA SER A 153 17.59 6.95 -5.75
C SER A 153 18.24 7.08 -4.36
N ALA A 154 17.46 7.24 -3.29
CA ALA A 154 17.92 6.88 -1.95
C ALA A 154 17.90 5.35 -1.87
N ALA A 155 18.96 4.73 -1.37
CA ALA A 155 18.98 3.29 -1.14
C ALA A 155 17.69 2.89 -0.39
N SER A 156 16.87 2.01 -0.97
CA SER A 156 15.59 1.64 -0.36
C SER A 156 15.84 1.24 1.09
N ALA A 157 15.04 1.78 2.01
CA ALA A 157 15.12 1.39 3.39
C ALA A 157 15.09 -0.15 3.45
N PRO A 158 16.05 -0.80 4.14
CA PRO A 158 16.05 -2.25 4.22
C PRO A 158 14.73 -2.72 4.86
N ALA A 159 14.19 -3.80 4.32
CA ALA A 159 12.88 -4.29 4.74
C ALA A 159 12.94 -4.80 6.19
N THR A 160 11.97 -4.40 7.00
CA THR A 160 11.82 -4.78 8.41
C THR A 160 10.83 -5.91 8.55
N THR A 161 11.18 -6.98 9.27
CA THR A 161 10.24 -8.04 9.64
C THR A 161 9.58 -7.72 10.97
N LEU A 162 8.25 -7.76 11.01
CA LEU A 162 7.45 -7.75 12.23
C LEU A 162 6.93 -9.16 12.50
N THR A 163 7.26 -9.72 13.66
CA THR A 163 6.69 -10.97 14.17
C THR A 163 5.68 -10.67 15.26
N ILE A 164 4.47 -11.20 15.15
CA ILE A 164 3.39 -10.98 16.11
C ILE A 164 3.10 -12.30 16.83
N ASN A 165 3.17 -12.29 18.15
CA ASN A 165 2.98 -13.47 18.99
C ASN A 165 1.69 -13.33 19.82
N ASN A 166 0.85 -14.34 19.78
CA ASN A 166 -0.30 -14.42 20.66
C ASN A 166 0.06 -15.12 21.98
N GLN A 167 0.28 -14.35 23.05
CA GLN A 167 0.47 -14.87 24.40
C GLN A 167 -0.81 -14.80 25.25
N CYS A 168 -1.95 -14.46 24.64
CA CYS A 168 -3.24 -14.46 25.32
C CYS A 168 -3.67 -15.87 25.69
N THR A 169 -4.61 -15.98 26.63
CA THR A 169 -5.24 -17.26 26.98
C THR A 169 -6.25 -17.74 25.96
N ASP A 170 -6.62 -16.88 25.00
CA ASP A 170 -7.61 -17.13 23.96
C ASP A 170 -7.04 -16.83 22.56
N PRO A 171 -7.61 -17.41 21.50
CA PRO A 171 -7.26 -17.04 20.12
C PRO A 171 -7.51 -15.55 19.85
N VAL A 172 -6.65 -14.94 19.03
CA VAL A 172 -6.71 -13.52 18.68
C VAL A 172 -6.76 -13.34 17.17
N THR A 173 -7.60 -12.44 16.69
CA THR A 173 -7.50 -11.89 15.34
C THR A 173 -6.71 -10.59 15.43
N VAL A 174 -5.57 -10.51 14.77
CA VAL A 174 -4.78 -9.28 14.66
C VAL A 174 -5.28 -8.52 13.45
N VAL A 175 -5.70 -7.28 13.67
CA VAL A 175 -6.20 -6.38 12.63
C VAL A 175 -5.14 -5.32 12.37
N LYS A 176 -4.80 -5.13 11.09
CA LYS A 176 -3.93 -4.07 10.62
C LYS A 176 -4.77 -2.97 9.98
N THR A 177 -4.44 -1.72 10.28
CA THR A 177 -4.93 -0.56 9.53
C THR A 177 -3.75 0.19 8.97
N VAL A 178 -3.73 0.41 7.66
CA VAL A 178 -2.78 1.33 7.02
C VAL A 178 -3.35 2.75 7.15
N THR A 179 -2.50 3.75 7.36
CA THR A 179 -2.94 5.15 7.47
C THR A 179 -3.74 5.57 6.23
N GLY A 180 -4.99 5.99 6.44
CA GLY A 180 -5.92 6.36 5.37
C GLY A 180 -6.58 5.18 4.64
N GLY A 181 -6.29 3.94 5.04
CA GLY A 181 -6.85 2.72 4.48
C GLY A 181 -7.90 2.04 5.37
N ALA A 182 -8.50 0.97 4.86
CA ALA A 182 -9.44 0.13 5.60
C ALA A 182 -8.72 -0.84 6.56
N GLN A 183 -9.47 -1.33 7.55
CA GLN A 183 -9.01 -2.41 8.44
C GLN A 183 -9.00 -3.76 7.70
N ALA A 184 -7.89 -4.48 7.80
CA ALA A 184 -7.73 -5.82 7.24
C ALA A 184 -7.24 -6.80 8.31
N VAL A 185 -7.64 -8.08 8.19
CA VAL A 185 -7.05 -9.15 9.02
C VAL A 185 -5.59 -9.29 8.64
N GLN A 186 -4.69 -9.06 9.60
CA GLN A 186 -3.28 -9.37 9.46
C GLN A 186 -3.05 -10.85 9.70
N CYS A 187 -3.54 -11.37 10.84
CA CYS A 187 -3.37 -12.77 11.23
C CYS A 187 -4.54 -13.25 12.09
N GLN A 188 -4.81 -14.55 12.06
CA GLN A 188 -5.60 -15.25 13.07
C GLN A 188 -4.68 -16.21 13.79
N LEU A 189 -4.51 -16.03 15.10
CA LEU A 189 -3.51 -16.74 15.90
C LEU A 189 -4.23 -17.53 17.00
N ALA A 190 -4.01 -18.83 17.05
CA ALA A 190 -4.32 -19.61 18.24
C ALA A 190 -3.38 -19.22 19.40
N VAL A 191 -3.66 -19.74 20.59
CA VAL A 191 -2.84 -19.49 21.78
C VAL A 191 -1.42 -20.01 21.54
N GLY A 192 -0.42 -19.16 21.74
CA GLY A 192 0.99 -19.47 21.55
C GLY A 192 1.46 -19.48 20.09
N GLU A 193 0.59 -19.18 19.13
CA GLU A 193 0.98 -19.04 17.72
C GLU A 193 1.58 -17.67 17.42
N SER A 194 2.34 -17.64 16.32
CA SER A 194 2.90 -16.40 15.77
C SER A 194 2.69 -16.31 14.26
N CYS A 195 2.77 -15.09 13.76
CA CYS A 195 2.87 -14.82 12.33
C CYS A 195 3.93 -13.74 12.09
N SER A 196 4.49 -13.70 10.89
CA SER A 196 5.49 -12.69 10.52
C SER A 196 5.17 -12.10 9.16
N GLN A 197 5.42 -10.80 9.02
CA GLN A 197 5.30 -10.08 7.76
C GLN A 197 6.48 -9.10 7.63
N THR A 198 6.97 -8.93 6.41
CA THR A 198 8.02 -7.96 6.10
C THR A 198 7.40 -6.70 5.49
N TYR A 199 7.92 -5.55 5.90
CA TYR A 199 7.51 -4.22 5.49
C TYR A 199 8.73 -3.41 5.07
N THR A 200 8.67 -2.79 3.90
CA THR A 200 9.74 -1.90 3.45
C THR A 200 9.49 -0.49 3.96
N THR A 201 8.25 -0.01 3.83
CA THR A 201 7.82 1.30 4.30
C THR A 201 6.37 1.28 4.80
N GLY A 202 5.91 2.39 5.38
CA GLY A 202 4.49 2.65 5.61
C GLY A 202 4.14 2.87 7.07
N VAL A 203 3.02 3.59 7.28
CA VAL A 203 2.47 3.89 8.61
C VAL A 203 1.25 3.02 8.85
N MET A 204 1.30 2.19 9.89
CA MET A 204 0.27 1.23 10.19
C MET A 204 0.09 1.03 11.68
N ASN A 205 -1.13 0.68 12.07
CA ASN A 205 -1.45 0.27 13.41
C ASN A 205 -1.94 -1.18 13.45
N PHE A 206 -1.64 -1.86 14.54
CA PHE A 206 -2.08 -3.22 14.82
C PHE A 206 -2.91 -3.22 16.10
N ARG A 207 -4.06 -3.89 16.03
CA ARG A 207 -5.02 -4.00 17.12
C ARG A 207 -5.45 -5.44 17.29
N HIS A 208 -5.90 -5.75 18.50
CA HIS A 208 -6.52 -7.03 18.79
C HIS A 208 -8.03 -6.94 18.48
N ASN A 209 -8.52 -7.83 17.61
CA ASN A 209 -9.90 -7.94 17.12
C ASN A 209 -10.47 -6.69 16.40
N TYR A 210 -11.53 -6.87 15.62
CA TYR A 210 -12.18 -5.79 14.87
C TYR A 210 -12.96 -4.85 15.78
N GLY A 211 -12.71 -3.54 15.66
CA GLY A 211 -13.54 -2.47 16.24
C GLY A 211 -13.63 -2.39 17.78
N SER A 212 -13.20 -3.42 18.50
CA SER A 212 -13.13 -3.46 19.97
C SER A 212 -11.71 -3.31 20.52
N GLY A 213 -10.71 -3.29 19.64
CA GLY A 213 -9.31 -3.11 20.00
C GLY A 213 -9.01 -1.65 20.37
N HIS A 214 -8.73 -1.42 21.65
CA HIS A 214 -8.39 -0.16 22.28
C HIS A 214 -6.89 0.01 22.52
N THR A 215 -6.15 -1.04 22.90
CA THR A 215 -4.69 -0.98 22.93
C THR A 215 -4.16 -1.12 21.50
N ILE A 216 -3.31 -0.18 21.07
CA ILE A 216 -2.82 -0.07 19.70
C ILE A 216 -1.30 -0.14 19.70
N ALA A 217 -0.73 -0.95 18.80
CA ALA A 217 0.68 -0.88 18.45
C ALA A 217 0.84 -0.16 17.11
N GLU A 218 1.55 0.96 17.11
CA GLU A 218 1.75 1.81 15.93
C GLU A 218 3.17 1.63 15.41
N PHE A 219 3.31 1.56 14.09
CA PHE A 219 4.60 1.45 13.40
C PHE A 219 4.64 2.39 12.20
N SER A 220 5.81 2.97 11.97
CA SER A 220 6.17 3.73 10.79
C SER A 220 7.46 3.15 10.24
N PHE A 221 7.38 2.24 9.28
CA PHE A 221 8.54 1.53 8.73
C PHE A 221 9.24 2.36 7.67
N GLY A 222 10.58 2.27 7.64
CA GLY A 222 11.38 2.78 6.52
C GLY A 222 11.19 4.26 6.21
N ASN A 223 11.13 5.10 7.25
CA ASN A 223 10.89 6.53 7.10
C ASN A 223 12.01 7.22 6.31
N SER A 224 11.74 8.41 5.77
CA SER A 224 12.70 9.19 4.97
C SER A 224 14.00 9.56 5.70
N ASN A 225 14.02 9.47 7.03
CA ASN A 225 15.23 9.65 7.85
C ASN A 225 16.05 8.35 8.03
N GLY A 226 15.66 7.24 7.41
CA GLY A 226 16.31 5.94 7.51
C GLY A 226 15.95 5.13 8.75
N ASN A 227 14.94 5.55 9.53
CA ASN A 227 14.51 4.86 10.74
C ASN A 227 13.12 4.21 10.59
N SER A 228 12.86 3.17 11.36
CA SER A 228 11.53 2.70 11.69
C SER A 228 11.15 3.22 13.08
N ASN A 229 9.97 3.84 13.19
CA ASN A 229 9.43 4.35 14.46
C ASN A 229 8.29 3.45 14.95
N TYR A 230 8.08 3.41 16.26
CA TYR A 230 7.04 2.61 16.88
C TYR A 230 6.63 3.20 18.23
N ASP A 231 5.40 2.90 18.62
CA ASP A 231 4.86 3.23 19.93
C ASP A 231 3.63 2.37 20.27
N LEU A 232 3.22 2.47 21.53
CA LEU A 232 1.96 1.95 22.02
C LEU A 232 1.02 3.12 22.31
N ASN A 233 -0.27 2.92 22.09
CA ASN A 233 -1.28 3.95 22.29
C ASN A 233 -2.51 3.35 22.97
N VAL A 234 -2.93 4.02 24.05
CA VAL A 234 -4.11 3.68 24.86
C VAL A 234 -5.06 4.88 25.02
N ILE A 235 -4.93 5.90 24.15
CA ILE A 235 -5.81 7.08 24.10
C ILE A 235 -7.28 6.66 23.93
N GLU A 236 -7.52 5.62 23.11
CA GLU A 236 -8.85 5.07 22.87
C GLU A 236 -9.32 4.07 23.95
N GLY A 237 -8.49 3.83 24.97
CA GLY A 237 -8.70 2.88 26.05
C GLY A 237 -7.62 1.80 26.13
N PHE A 238 -7.77 0.89 27.08
CA PHE A 238 -6.89 -0.27 27.25
C PHE A 238 -7.73 -1.55 27.34
N ASP A 239 -7.29 -2.60 26.67
CA ASP A 239 -7.97 -3.90 26.70
C ASP A 239 -7.04 -5.09 26.95
N ILE A 240 -5.94 -5.19 26.20
CA ILE A 240 -4.91 -6.21 26.40
C ILE A 240 -3.54 -5.55 26.59
N GLY A 241 -2.66 -6.25 27.28
CA GLY A 241 -1.27 -5.85 27.35
C GLY A 241 -0.56 -6.05 26.01
N MET A 242 0.31 -5.14 25.63
CA MET A 242 1.16 -5.27 24.44
C MET A 242 2.61 -4.92 24.76
N GLN A 243 3.55 -5.56 24.06
CA GLN A 243 4.97 -5.21 24.11
C GLN A 243 5.54 -5.19 22.70
N ILE A 244 6.28 -4.13 22.37
CA ILE A 244 7.06 -4.01 21.12
C ILE A 244 8.55 -4.12 21.48
N ILE A 245 9.22 -5.12 20.90
CA ILE A 245 10.64 -5.39 21.08
C ILE A 245 11.34 -5.17 19.74
N PRO A 246 12.20 -4.15 19.60
CA PRO A 246 13.18 -4.08 18.51
C PRO A 246 14.32 -5.08 18.78
N GLU A 247 14.51 -6.04 17.89
CA GLU A 247 15.42 -7.17 18.12
C GLU A 247 16.90 -6.78 18.10
N ASP A 248 17.27 -5.77 17.30
CA ASP A 248 18.65 -5.28 17.14
C ASP A 248 18.95 -4.05 18.01
N GLY A 249 18.26 -3.95 19.15
CA GLY A 249 18.41 -2.87 20.12
C GLY A 249 17.46 -1.69 19.89
N GLY A 250 17.21 -0.94 20.96
CA GLY A 250 16.20 0.12 21.01
C GLY A 250 15.49 0.14 22.37
N HIS A 251 14.42 0.92 22.47
CA HIS A 251 13.54 0.91 23.64
C HIS A 251 12.54 -0.23 23.51
N VAL A 252 12.30 -0.99 24.58
CA VAL A 252 11.19 -1.95 24.60
C VAL A 252 9.96 -1.20 25.09
N ALA A 253 9.01 -0.93 24.20
CA ALA A 253 7.77 -0.27 24.58
C ALA A 253 6.81 -1.31 25.17
N GLU A 254 6.40 -1.13 26.44
CA GLU A 254 5.56 -2.08 27.13
C GLU A 254 4.35 -1.41 27.80
N CYS A 255 3.18 -1.95 27.51
CA CYS A 255 1.95 -1.54 28.18
C CYS A 255 1.20 -2.77 28.70
N ALA A 256 1.43 -3.13 29.96
CA ALA A 256 0.75 -4.25 30.61
C ALA A 256 -0.57 -3.87 31.32
N THR A 257 -0.80 -2.57 31.54
CA THR A 257 -2.00 -2.04 32.22
C THR A 257 -2.39 -0.69 31.61
N ALA A 258 -3.63 -0.23 31.88
CA ALA A 258 -4.14 1.04 31.36
C ALA A 258 -3.28 2.28 31.72
N ASP A 259 -2.58 2.26 32.84
CA ASP A 259 -1.74 3.37 33.33
C ASP A 259 -0.24 3.16 33.02
N CYS A 260 0.09 2.35 32.02
CA CYS A 260 1.47 2.10 31.61
C CYS A 260 2.22 3.39 31.23
N THR A 261 3.53 3.47 31.41
CA THR A 261 4.28 4.71 31.15
C THR A 261 4.87 4.82 29.74
N ASP A 262 4.81 3.74 28.97
CA ASP A 262 5.45 3.63 27.65
C ASP A 262 4.44 3.74 26.50
N ALA A 263 3.19 4.11 26.81
CA ALA A 263 2.16 4.33 25.81
C ALA A 263 1.67 5.78 25.82
N TYR A 264 1.09 6.21 24.71
CA TYR A 264 0.31 7.45 24.65
C TYR A 264 -1.01 7.31 25.42
N HIS A 265 -1.24 8.22 26.37
CA HIS A 265 -2.51 8.44 27.07
C HIS A 265 -3.22 9.69 26.55
N SER A 266 -2.48 10.58 25.90
CA SER A 266 -2.97 11.79 25.27
C SER A 266 -2.19 12.11 24.00
N SER A 267 -2.77 12.89 23.09
CA SER A 267 -2.07 13.35 21.87
C SER A 267 -0.92 14.32 22.14
N SER A 268 -0.71 14.76 23.40
CA SER A 268 0.40 15.61 23.80
C SER A 268 1.58 14.86 24.41
N ASP A 269 1.45 13.55 24.59
CA ASP A 269 2.54 12.74 25.13
C ASP A 269 3.65 12.57 24.07
N ASN A 270 4.77 11.99 24.47
CA ASN A 270 5.88 11.74 23.56
C ASN A 270 6.49 10.37 23.86
N HIS A 271 5.84 9.33 23.34
CA HIS A 271 6.23 7.94 23.52
C HIS A 271 6.62 7.27 22.21
N THR A 272 6.99 8.04 21.18
CA THR A 272 7.50 7.48 19.92
C THR A 272 8.98 7.16 20.05
N TYR A 273 9.30 5.91 19.80
CA TYR A 273 10.66 5.39 19.77
C TYR A 273 11.08 5.10 18.33
N GLY A 274 12.38 5.01 18.09
CA GLY A 274 12.92 4.79 16.75
C GLY A 274 14.17 3.93 16.76
N VAL A 275 14.32 3.13 15.72
CA VAL A 275 15.50 2.31 15.42
C VAL A 275 15.83 2.42 13.93
N PRO A 276 17.05 2.13 13.48
CA PRO A 276 17.35 2.05 12.05
C PRO A 276 16.34 1.16 11.30
N ALA A 277 15.95 1.55 10.10
CA ALA A 277 15.14 0.70 9.23
C ALA A 277 15.86 -0.62 8.97
N GLY A 278 15.10 -1.69 8.71
CA GLY A 278 15.62 -3.06 8.55
C GLY A 278 15.75 -3.84 9.86
N ASN A 279 15.81 -3.15 11.01
CA ASN A 279 15.77 -3.82 12.31
C ASN A 279 14.44 -4.58 12.46
N PRO A 280 14.45 -5.87 12.84
CA PRO A 280 13.23 -6.62 13.06
C PRO A 280 12.55 -6.23 14.37
N PHE A 281 11.25 -6.46 14.44
CA PHE A 281 10.43 -6.28 15.63
C PHE A 281 9.70 -7.55 16.01
N THR A 282 9.50 -7.72 17.31
CA THR A 282 8.50 -8.63 17.88
C THR A 282 7.41 -7.82 18.58
N LEU A 283 6.14 -8.10 18.27
CA LEU A 283 4.96 -7.61 18.97
C LEU A 283 4.33 -8.77 19.75
N ASN A 284 4.40 -8.72 21.08
CA ASN A 284 3.72 -9.68 21.94
C ASN A 284 2.36 -9.14 22.38
N LEU A 285 1.32 -9.95 22.19
CA LEU A 285 -0.03 -9.68 22.65
C LEU A 285 -0.28 -10.40 23.98
N CYS A 286 -0.95 -9.73 24.92
CA CYS A 286 -1.23 -10.23 26.27
C CYS A 286 0.03 -10.63 27.04
N GLN A 287 1.08 -9.81 26.96
CA GLN A 287 2.24 -10.04 27.80
C GLN A 287 1.90 -9.71 29.25
N PHE A 288 1.70 -10.75 30.04
CA PHE A 288 1.40 -10.68 31.47
C PHE A 288 2.53 -11.31 32.26
N ASP A 289 3.73 -10.75 32.21
CA ASP A 289 4.72 -11.02 33.24
C ASP A 289 5.59 -9.79 33.40
N ALA A 290 5.23 -9.00 34.42
CA ALA A 290 6.17 -8.12 35.06
C ALA A 290 7.41 -8.96 35.38
N VAL A 291 8.55 -8.58 34.81
CA VAL A 291 9.86 -8.96 35.32
C VAL A 291 9.97 -8.38 36.74
N SER A 292 9.30 -9.01 37.71
CA SER A 292 9.57 -8.79 39.12
C SER A 292 10.88 -9.49 39.39
N GLY A 293 11.97 -8.73 39.29
CA GLY A 293 13.28 -9.15 39.73
C GLY A 293 13.18 -9.80 41.11
N THR A 294 13.47 -11.09 41.17
CA THR A 294 13.98 -11.73 42.37
C THR A 294 15.30 -12.39 42.00
N THR A 295 16.37 -11.64 42.25
CA THR A 295 17.70 -12.21 42.47
C THR A 295 17.62 -13.26 43.57
N THR A 296 17.68 -14.55 43.21
CA THR A 296 18.16 -15.57 44.15
C THR A 296 19.60 -15.89 43.79
N SER A 297 20.51 -15.25 44.52
CA SER A 297 21.84 -15.79 44.76
C SER A 297 21.72 -17.08 45.58
N ALA A 298 22.33 -18.15 45.08
CA ALA A 298 22.79 -19.28 45.87
C ALA A 298 24.31 -19.38 45.72
#